data_AF-A0A7J4NTY5-F1
#
_entry.id   AF-A0A7J4NTY5-F1
#
_cell.length_a   1.000
_cell.length_b   1.000
_cell.length_c   1.000
_cell.angle_alpha   90.00
_cell.angle_beta   90.00
_cell.angle_gamma   90.00
#
_symmetry.space_group_name_H-M   'P 1'
#
loop_
_entity.id
_entity.type
_entity.pdbx_description
1 polymer ?
#
loop_
_entity_poly.entity_id
_entity_poly.type
_entity_poly.pdbx_seq_one_letter_code
_entity_poly.pdbx_strand_id
1 'polypeptide(L)'
;MDDIDIKLLKNTQDGIPLVPEPFNEVAAQLGISVDDVIHRIEHMQREGVIRRFGASIGHRVIGITANAMCTWNVPDDRVEDVGAIMAGFTEVTHCYQRPRRPGWPYNLFTMVHAYTQEECKKVASQISRATSIDDYNILFSEKEFKKTGVRL
;
A
#
# COMPACT_ATOMS: atom_id res chain seq x y z
N MET A 1 21.00 10.65 7.76
CA MET A 1 20.75 10.84 6.32
C MET A 1 21.32 12.19 5.94
N ASP A 2 22.22 12.22 4.96
CA ASP A 2 22.87 13.44 4.45
C ASP A 2 22.35 13.82 3.05
N ASP A 3 22.91 14.89 2.45
CA ASP A 3 22.51 15.35 1.12
C ASP A 3 22.77 14.33 0.00
N ILE A 4 23.78 13.47 0.16
CA ILE A 4 24.10 12.42 -0.82
C ILE A 4 23.04 11.33 -0.74
N ASP A 5 22.62 10.94 0.46
CA ASP A 5 21.53 9.98 0.65
C ASP A 5 20.22 10.49 0.03
N ILE A 6 19.91 11.78 0.21
CA ILE A 6 18.71 12.38 -0.40
C ILE A 6 18.79 12.36 -1.93
N LYS A 7 19.94 12.71 -2.51
CA LYS A 7 20.14 12.66 -3.96
C LYS A 7 20.07 11.23 -4.49
N LEU A 8 20.65 10.27 -3.77
CA LEU A 8 20.59 8.85 -4.10
C LEU A 8 19.15 8.36 -4.14
N LEU A 9 18.36 8.64 -3.09
CA LEU A 9 16.94 8.29 -3.05
C LEU A 9 16.15 8.92 -4.19
N LYS A 10 16.39 10.20 -4.50
CA LYS A 10 15.74 10.90 -5.62
C LYS A 10 16.08 10.29 -6.98
N ASN A 11 17.35 9.93 -7.20
CA ASN A 11 17.81 9.34 -8.46
C ASN A 11 17.28 7.93 -8.65
N THR A 12 17.06 7.18 -7.57
CA THR A 12 16.59 5.78 -7.64
C THR A 12 15.10 5.59 -7.35
N GLN A 13 14.32 6.68 -7.16
CA GLN A 13 12.91 6.58 -6.75
C GLN A 13 12.02 5.90 -7.79
N ASP A 14 12.35 6.04 -9.07
CA ASP A 14 11.65 5.41 -10.19
C ASP A 14 12.27 4.03 -10.55
N GLY A 15 13.25 3.58 -9.77
CA GLY A 15 14.05 2.37 -10.00
C GLY A 15 15.53 2.68 -10.27
N ILE A 16 16.35 1.63 -10.31
CA ILE A 16 17.73 1.72 -10.80
C ILE A 16 17.77 1.61 -12.33
N PRO A 17 18.81 2.13 -13.01
CA PRO A 17 18.99 1.96 -14.45
C PRO A 17 18.97 0.48 -14.85
N LEU A 18 18.30 0.13 -15.94
CA LEU A 18 18.25 -1.25 -16.46
C LEU A 18 19.42 -1.53 -17.42
N VAL A 19 20.63 -1.49 -16.88
CA VAL A 19 21.90 -1.75 -17.58
C VAL A 19 22.71 -2.81 -16.82
N PRO A 20 23.77 -3.41 -17.41
CA PRO A 20 24.55 -4.45 -16.74
C PRO A 20 25.16 -4.02 -15.39
N GLU A 21 25.56 -2.76 -15.27
CA GLU A 21 26.23 -2.21 -14.08
C GLU A 21 25.44 -0.98 -13.55
N PRO A 22 24.27 -1.18 -12.96
CA PRO A 22 23.36 -0.08 -12.61
C PRO A 22 23.93 0.87 -11.56
N PHE A 23 24.73 0.36 -10.63
CA PHE A 23 25.35 1.18 -9.59
C PHE A 23 26.52 2.01 -10.11
N ASN A 24 27.15 1.64 -11.23
CA ASN A 24 28.19 2.45 -11.87
C ASN A 24 27.59 3.75 -12.40
N GLU A 25 26.42 3.66 -13.05
CA GLU A 25 25.68 4.83 -13.53
C GLU A 25 25.22 5.74 -12.38
N VAL A 26 24.69 5.14 -11.30
CA VAL A 26 24.25 5.90 -10.12
C VAL A 26 25.44 6.58 -9.43
N ALA A 27 26.56 5.88 -9.28
CA ALA A 27 27.79 6.42 -8.70
C ALA A 27 28.33 7.60 -9.51
N ALA A 28 28.37 7.47 -10.85
CA ALA A 28 28.80 8.53 -11.76
C ALA A 28 27.91 9.78 -11.66
N GLN A 29 26.59 9.62 -11.55
CA GLN A 29 25.64 10.73 -11.38
C GLN A 29 25.81 11.46 -10.03
N LEU A 30 26.24 10.74 -9.00
CA LEU A 30 26.41 11.27 -7.64
C LEU A 30 27.84 11.77 -7.35
N GLY A 31 28.81 11.41 -8.20
CA GLY A 31 30.22 11.75 -8.00
C GLY A 31 30.86 11.01 -6.83
N ILE A 32 30.42 9.78 -6.54
CA ILE A 32 30.93 8.94 -5.45
C ILE A 32 31.36 7.57 -5.98
N SER A 33 31.98 6.75 -5.14
CA SER A 33 32.34 5.38 -5.53
C SER A 33 31.11 4.46 -5.56
N VAL A 34 31.21 3.36 -6.30
CA VAL A 34 30.17 2.31 -6.33
C VAL A 34 29.99 1.68 -4.94
N ASP A 35 31.09 1.47 -4.23
CA ASP A 35 31.08 0.95 -2.86
C ASP A 35 30.32 1.89 -1.91
N ASP A 36 30.48 3.21 -2.06
CA ASP A 36 29.72 4.19 -1.27
C ASP A 36 28.22 4.13 -1.58
N VAL A 37 27.83 3.98 -2.85
CA VAL A 37 26.41 3.81 -3.24
C VAL A 37 25.82 2.59 -2.56
N ILE A 38 26.49 1.44 -2.68
CA ILE A 38 26.02 0.17 -2.10
C ILE A 38 25.93 0.29 -0.58
N HIS A 39 26.98 0.79 0.07
CA HIS A 39 27.02 0.95 1.52
C HIS A 39 25.90 1.85 2.04
N ARG A 40 25.61 2.95 1.34
CA ARG A 40 24.52 3.87 1.68
C ARG A 40 23.15 3.22 1.52
N ILE A 41 22.92 2.46 0.45
CA ILE A 41 21.66 1.71 0.26
C ILE A 41 21.49 0.70 1.39
N GLU A 42 22.50 -0.11 1.69
CA GLU A 42 22.44 -1.12 2.75
C GLU A 42 22.24 -0.49 4.14
N HIS A 43 22.91 0.63 4.41
CA HIS A 43 22.71 1.39 5.65
C HIS A 43 21.26 1.91 5.75
N MET A 44 20.75 2.56 4.71
CA MET A 44 19.36 3.05 4.69
C MET A 44 18.32 1.92 4.77
N GLN A 45 18.63 0.72 4.27
CA GLN A 45 17.79 -0.46 4.45
C GLN A 45 17.76 -0.93 5.90
N ARG A 46 18.93 -1.01 6.56
CA ARG A 46 19.03 -1.40 7.97
C ARG A 46 18.29 -0.43 8.89
N GLU A 47 18.38 0.87 8.61
CA GLU A 47 17.68 1.92 9.37
C GLU A 47 16.19 2.03 9.03
N GLY A 48 15.67 1.24 8.08
CA GLY A 48 14.26 1.26 7.67
C GLY A 48 13.86 2.45 6.81
N VAL A 49 14.80 3.30 6.39
CA VAL A 49 14.57 4.39 5.42
C VAL A 49 14.18 3.80 4.06
N ILE A 50 14.89 2.75 3.61
CA ILE A 50 14.51 1.93 2.47
C ILE A 50 13.86 0.65 2.99
N ARG A 51 12.53 0.56 2.93
CA ARG A 51 11.82 -0.64 3.39
C ARG A 51 12.16 -1.92 2.59
N ARG A 52 12.41 -1.78 1.29
CA ARG A 52 12.70 -2.91 0.39
C ARG A 52 13.42 -2.43 -0.86
N PHE A 53 14.45 -3.16 -1.29
CA PHE A 53 15.00 -3.09 -2.64
C PHE A 53 14.59 -4.34 -3.41
N GLY A 54 13.86 -4.19 -4.51
CA GLY A 54 13.37 -5.32 -5.30
C GLY A 54 12.29 -4.94 -6.30
N ALA A 55 11.86 -5.91 -7.08
CA ALA A 55 10.84 -5.71 -8.11
C ALA A 55 9.44 -5.51 -7.49
N SER A 56 8.67 -4.62 -8.11
CA SER A 56 7.24 -4.44 -7.83
C SER A 56 6.42 -4.85 -9.04
N ILE A 57 5.52 -5.82 -8.86
CA ILE A 57 4.66 -6.34 -9.93
C ILE A 57 3.31 -5.64 -9.88
N GLY A 58 2.80 -5.19 -11.03
CA GLY A 58 1.50 -4.54 -11.13
C GLY A 58 0.34 -5.54 -10.95
N HIS A 59 -0.47 -5.38 -9.90
CA HIS A 59 -1.62 -6.24 -9.58
C HIS A 59 -2.68 -6.39 -10.70
N ARG A 60 -2.84 -5.40 -11.59
CA ARG A 60 -3.77 -5.47 -12.72
C ARG A 60 -3.29 -6.44 -13.80
N VAL A 61 -1.97 -6.57 -13.95
CA VAL A 61 -1.34 -7.46 -14.94
C VAL A 61 -1.58 -8.93 -14.57
N ILE A 62 -1.80 -9.23 -13.29
CA ILE A 62 -2.09 -10.58 -12.78
C ILE A 62 -3.61 -10.84 -12.58
N GLY A 63 -4.47 -10.02 -13.17
CA GLY A 63 -5.91 -10.30 -13.26
C GLY A 63 -6.76 -9.85 -12.06
N ILE A 64 -6.21 -9.13 -11.08
CA ILE A 64 -7.01 -8.52 -10.01
C ILE A 64 -7.63 -7.23 -10.54
N THR A 65 -8.89 -7.32 -10.96
CA THR A 65 -9.61 -6.24 -11.66
C THR A 65 -10.58 -5.49 -10.75
N ALA A 66 -11.20 -6.17 -9.78
CA ALA A 66 -12.16 -5.55 -8.87
C ALA A 66 -11.48 -5.13 -7.56
N ASN A 67 -11.58 -3.85 -7.23
CA ASN A 67 -11.05 -3.24 -6.02
C ASN A 67 -12.18 -2.48 -5.34
N ALA A 68 -12.53 -2.87 -4.12
CA ALA A 68 -13.60 -2.26 -3.34
C ALA A 68 -13.05 -1.76 -2.00
N MET A 69 -13.30 -0.48 -1.71
CA MET A 69 -13.15 0.04 -0.35
C MET A 69 -14.48 -0.16 0.37
N CYS A 70 -14.53 -1.10 1.31
CA CYS A 70 -15.69 -1.22 2.18
C CYS A 70 -15.48 -0.35 3.42
N THR A 71 -16.50 0.41 3.79
CA THR A 71 -16.46 1.35 4.91
C THR A 71 -17.49 0.93 5.93
N TRP A 72 -17.09 0.77 7.19
CA TRP A 72 -17.87 0.14 8.24
C TRP A 72 -18.09 1.12 9.39
N ASN A 73 -19.32 1.19 9.89
CA ASN A 73 -19.67 1.95 11.08
C ASN A 73 -19.65 1.01 12.29
N VAL A 74 -18.48 0.89 12.91
CA VAL A 74 -18.22 -0.07 13.99
C VAL A 74 -18.34 0.64 15.33
N PRO A 75 -19.04 0.10 16.34
CA PRO A 75 -19.01 0.62 17.70
C PRO A 75 -17.57 0.84 18.18
N ASP A 76 -17.29 1.99 18.81
CA ASP A 76 -15.91 2.41 19.11
C ASP A 76 -15.18 1.46 20.06
N ASP A 77 -15.91 0.79 20.93
CA ASP A 77 -15.44 -0.23 21.86
C ASP A 77 -15.11 -1.58 21.19
N ARG A 78 -15.54 -1.79 19.95
CA ARG A 78 -15.36 -3.04 19.20
C ARG A 78 -14.37 -2.94 18.05
N VAL A 79 -13.77 -1.77 17.82
CA VAL A 79 -12.96 -1.53 16.61
C VAL A 79 -11.77 -2.48 16.51
N GLU A 80 -11.06 -2.72 17.61
CA GLU A 80 -9.89 -3.61 17.63
C GLU A 80 -10.28 -5.05 17.25
N ASP A 81 -11.27 -5.61 17.94
CA ASP A 81 -11.72 -6.99 17.73
C ASP A 81 -12.31 -7.21 16.34
N VAL A 82 -13.16 -6.27 15.88
CA VAL A 82 -13.76 -6.32 14.55
C VAL A 82 -12.69 -6.15 13.48
N GLY A 83 -11.75 -5.23 13.68
CA GLY A 83 -10.61 -5.02 12.78
C GLY A 83 -9.74 -6.26 12.63
N ALA A 84 -9.46 -6.97 13.72
CA ALA A 84 -8.71 -8.22 13.70
C ALA A 84 -9.44 -9.31 12.90
N ILE A 85 -10.76 -9.46 13.09
CA ILE A 85 -11.58 -10.41 12.30
C ILE A 85 -11.54 -10.04 10.82
N MET A 86 -11.76 -8.76 10.49
CA MET A 86 -11.77 -8.26 9.11
C MET A 86 -10.43 -8.48 8.41
N ALA A 87 -9.32 -8.19 9.09
CA ALA A 87 -7.97 -8.39 8.56
C ALA A 87 -7.60 -9.86 8.34
N GLY A 88 -8.34 -10.80 8.96
CA GLY A 88 -8.16 -12.24 8.77
C GLY A 88 -8.70 -12.79 7.46
N PHE A 89 -9.49 -12.01 6.70
CA PHE A 89 -9.99 -12.44 5.39
C PHE A 89 -8.90 -12.32 4.33
N THR A 90 -8.67 -13.39 3.56
CA THR A 90 -7.63 -13.46 2.52
C THR A 90 -7.78 -12.37 1.46
N GLU A 91 -9.01 -11.95 1.18
CA GLU A 91 -9.35 -10.93 0.20
C GLU A 91 -9.11 -9.49 0.71
N VAL A 92 -8.89 -9.32 2.02
CA VAL A 92 -8.64 -8.02 2.67
C VAL A 92 -7.13 -7.78 2.74
N THR A 93 -6.63 -6.83 1.96
CA THR A 93 -5.19 -6.50 1.97
C THR A 93 -4.81 -5.45 3.01
N HIS A 94 -5.76 -4.59 3.37
CA HIS A 94 -5.55 -3.52 4.33
C HIS A 94 -6.83 -3.32 5.15
N CYS A 95 -6.65 -3.12 6.46
CA CYS A 95 -7.70 -2.71 7.38
C CYS A 95 -7.22 -1.48 8.15
N TYR A 96 -7.97 -0.38 8.08
CA TYR A 96 -7.59 0.88 8.71
C TYR A 96 -8.71 1.46 9.54
N GLN A 97 -8.41 1.82 10.79
CA GLN A 97 -9.25 2.71 11.57
C GLN A 97 -9.02 4.16 11.14
N ARG A 98 -10.10 4.93 11.02
CA ARG A 98 -10.06 6.38 10.76
C ARG A 98 -11.10 7.08 11.65
N PRO A 99 -10.86 8.35 12.04
CA PRO A 99 -11.84 9.10 12.81
C PRO A 99 -13.08 9.41 11.98
N ARG A 100 -14.25 9.38 12.63
CA ARG A 100 -15.52 9.85 12.05
C ARG A 100 -15.49 11.35 11.79
N ARG A 101 -16.35 11.83 10.88
CA ARG A 101 -16.57 13.25 10.59
C ARG A 101 -18.07 13.53 10.45
N PRO A 102 -18.54 14.78 10.62
CA PRO A 102 -19.93 15.13 10.32
C PRO A 102 -20.34 14.69 8.91
N GLY A 103 -21.45 13.96 8.79
CA GLY A 103 -21.90 13.37 7.53
C GLY A 103 -21.15 12.10 7.09
N TRP A 104 -20.20 11.61 7.89
CA TRP A 104 -19.42 10.41 7.60
C TRP A 104 -19.23 9.53 8.85
N PRO A 105 -20.13 8.56 9.09
CA PRO A 105 -20.14 7.76 10.31
C PRO A 105 -19.18 6.56 10.27
N TYR A 106 -18.47 6.31 9.18
CA TYR A 106 -17.62 5.12 9.04
C TYR A 106 -16.24 5.33 9.66
N ASN A 107 -15.87 4.44 10.59
CA ASN A 107 -14.61 4.50 11.35
C ASN A 107 -13.64 3.35 11.05
N LEU A 108 -14.05 2.34 10.29
CA LEU A 108 -13.18 1.23 9.88
C LEU A 108 -13.30 0.99 8.37
N PHE A 109 -12.18 0.65 7.73
CA PHE A 109 -12.06 0.58 6.27
C PHE A 109 -11.33 -0.70 5.88
N THR A 110 -11.90 -1.49 4.98
CA THR A 110 -11.26 -2.70 4.43
C THR A 110 -11.08 -2.58 2.92
N MET A 111 -9.86 -2.82 2.44
CA MET A 111 -9.58 -2.92 1.01
C MET A 111 -9.75 -4.35 0.53
N VAL A 112 -10.86 -4.62 -0.15
CA VAL A 112 -11.25 -5.94 -0.67
C VAL A 112 -10.85 -6.05 -2.13
N HIS A 113 -10.18 -7.15 -2.49
CA HIS A 113 -9.77 -7.47 -3.86
C HIS A 113 -10.41 -8.77 -4.33
N ALA A 114 -10.94 -8.77 -5.56
CA ALA A 114 -11.49 -9.96 -6.19
C ALA A 114 -11.40 -9.85 -7.72
N TYR A 115 -11.90 -10.87 -8.44
CA TYR A 115 -11.96 -10.87 -9.90
C TYR A 115 -13.21 -10.18 -10.44
N THR A 116 -14.27 -10.07 -9.62
CA THR A 116 -15.52 -9.41 -10.00
C THR A 116 -16.09 -8.54 -8.88
N GLN A 117 -16.91 -7.54 -9.24
CA GLN A 117 -17.62 -6.74 -8.23
C GLN A 117 -18.59 -7.58 -7.38
N GLU A 118 -19.21 -8.61 -7.97
CA GLU A 118 -20.11 -9.51 -7.25
C GLU A 118 -19.37 -10.34 -6.20
N GLU A 119 -18.15 -10.77 -6.48
CA GLU A 119 -17.30 -11.41 -5.46
C GLU A 119 -16.95 -10.44 -4.33
N CYS A 120 -16.59 -9.19 -4.63
CA CYS A 120 -16.37 -8.18 -3.58
C CYS A 120 -17.61 -8.00 -2.69
N LYS A 121 -18.82 -7.94 -3.28
CA LYS A 121 -20.08 -7.86 -2.53
C LYS A 121 -20.30 -9.09 -1.65
N LYS A 122 -20.01 -10.28 -2.16
CA LYS A 122 -20.10 -11.54 -1.38
C LYS A 122 -19.13 -11.51 -0.18
N VAL A 123 -17.89 -11.08 -0.39
CA VAL A 123 -16.89 -10.94 0.69
C VAL A 123 -17.35 -9.93 1.73
N ALA A 124 -17.81 -8.74 1.32
CA ALA A 124 -18.35 -7.75 2.25
C ALA A 124 -19.53 -8.31 3.06
N SER A 125 -20.43 -9.05 2.42
CA SER A 125 -21.53 -9.74 3.10
C SER A 125 -21.05 -10.81 4.09
N GLN A 126 -19.98 -11.55 3.78
CA GLN A 126 -19.37 -12.51 4.70
C GLN A 126 -18.73 -11.82 5.91
N ILE A 127 -18.00 -10.72 5.68
CA ILE A 127 -17.40 -9.89 6.74
C ILE A 127 -18.49 -9.34 7.67
N SER A 128 -19.56 -8.79 7.11
CA SER A 128 -20.71 -8.27 7.85
C SER A 128 -21.30 -9.35 8.78
N ARG A 129 -21.57 -10.55 8.25
CA ARG A 129 -22.04 -11.69 9.06
C ARG A 129 -21.05 -12.09 10.16
N ALA A 130 -19.77 -12.18 9.86
CA ALA A 130 -18.74 -12.63 10.80
C ALA A 130 -18.53 -11.63 11.96
N THR A 131 -18.78 -10.35 11.72
CA THR A 131 -18.55 -9.27 12.69
C THR A 131 -19.83 -8.74 13.33
N SER A 132 -20.99 -9.11 12.77
CA SER A 132 -22.31 -8.55 13.09
C SER A 132 -22.37 -7.03 12.91
N ILE A 133 -21.68 -6.52 11.88
CA ILE A 133 -21.71 -5.11 11.48
C ILE A 133 -22.49 -5.02 10.17
N ASP A 134 -23.68 -4.44 10.23
CA ASP A 134 -24.59 -4.33 9.08
C ASP A 134 -24.58 -2.95 8.42
N ASP A 135 -24.10 -1.92 9.13
CA ASP A 135 -23.94 -0.57 8.59
C ASP A 135 -22.58 -0.42 7.89
N TYR A 136 -22.59 -0.67 6.58
CA TYR A 136 -21.44 -0.50 5.72
C TYR A 136 -21.81 -0.05 4.31
N ASN A 137 -20.85 0.55 3.60
CA ASN A 137 -20.93 0.82 2.17
C ASN A 137 -19.80 0.12 1.42
N ILE A 138 -20.02 -0.11 0.13
CA ILE A 138 -19.01 -0.63 -0.79
C ILE A 138 -18.74 0.44 -1.85
N LEU A 139 -17.52 0.97 -1.87
CA LEU A 139 -17.08 1.98 -2.81
C LEU A 139 -16.17 1.32 -3.85
N PHE A 140 -16.71 1.10 -5.04
CA PHE A 140 -15.94 0.56 -6.16
C PHE A 140 -15.09 1.63 -6.82
N SER A 141 -13.88 1.27 -7.21
CA SER A 141 -13.05 2.13 -8.05
C SER A 141 -13.56 2.06 -9.50
N GLU A 142 -14.19 3.14 -9.99
CA GLU A 142 -14.63 3.23 -11.39
C GLU A 142 -13.57 3.83 -12.30
N LYS A 143 -12.85 4.85 -11.80
CA LYS A 143 -11.84 5.57 -12.57
C LYS A 143 -10.66 5.95 -11.69
N GLU A 144 -9.45 5.75 -12.20
CA GLU A 144 -8.21 6.18 -11.57
C GLU A 144 -7.81 7.55 -12.12
N PHE A 145 -7.99 8.61 -11.33
CA PHE A 145 -7.60 9.97 -11.72
C PHE A 145 -6.10 10.23 -11.54
N LYS A 146 -5.49 9.61 -10.52
CA LYS A 146 -4.06 9.75 -10.20
C LYS A 146 -3.56 8.54 -9.43
N LYS A 147 -2.41 7.99 -9.85
CA LYS A 147 -1.69 6.94 -9.14
C LYS A 147 -0.19 7.21 -9.23
N THR A 148 0.36 7.80 -8.17
CA THR A 148 1.78 8.15 -8.06
C THR A 148 2.25 7.83 -6.66
N GLY A 149 3.47 7.31 -6.50
CA GLY A 149 4.11 7.19 -5.20
C GLY A 149 4.35 8.56 -4.55
N VAL A 150 4.60 8.56 -3.24
CA VAL A 150 5.15 9.74 -2.55
C VAL A 150 6.55 9.98 -3.12
N ARG A 151 6.84 11.23 -3.49
CA ARG A 151 8.14 11.66 -4.02
C ARG A 151 8.83 12.59 -3.02
N LEU A 152 10.16 12.50 -2.95
CA LEU A 152 11.03 13.38 -2.16
C LEU A 152 11.44 14.63 -2.94
#